data_AF-A0A8K0KLM3-F1
#
_entry.id   AF-A0A8K0KLM3-F1
#
_cell.length_a   1.000
_cell.length_b   1.000
_cell.length_c   1.000
_cell.angle_alpha   90.00
_cell.angle_beta   90.00
_cell.angle_gamma   90.00
#
_symmetry.space_group_name_H-M   'P 1'
#
loop_
_entity.id
_entity.type
_entity.pdbx_description
1 polymer ?
#
loop_
_entity_poly.entity_id
_entity_poly.type
_entity_poly.pdbx_seq_one_letter_code
_entity_poly.pdbx_strand_id
1 'polypeptide(L)'
;MIHVTMSLIPSHWQVLIHFIFSFRRTRSLNAPSPIQQFGPCGRIMKNSAMVMTIQDPASQRLTWYKPPLTVLVIKKVRDASVLDPFVQLVKWLIEEKRMVVFVEQSVMDDPLLLNNVKFSIVKDKLMTFRDGKDDLTDKIDFIICLGGDGTLLYASLLFQQSVPPVMAFHLGSLGFLTPFEFENFQEQVTNVLEGHAALTLRSRLRCIIMRKGEEARGSLLSGGSSSSSGSGSSATKAQQRQGPSPPTNLLVLNEVVIDRGPSPYLSNIDLFLDGKHITSVQGDGKIVGLEHP
;
A
#
# COMPACT_ATOMS: atom_id res chain seq x y z
N MET A 1 -3.65 5.58 -12.07
CA MET A 1 -4.20 4.33 -11.48
C MET A 1 -3.90 3.21 -12.46
N ILE A 2 -2.97 2.32 -12.14
CA ILE A 2 -2.63 1.16 -12.98
C ILE A 2 -3.56 0.03 -12.57
N HIS A 3 -4.40 -0.46 -13.47
CA HIS A 3 -5.23 -1.66 -13.24
C HIS A 3 -4.52 -2.87 -13.82
N VAL A 4 -4.01 -3.76 -12.97
CA VAL A 4 -3.56 -5.11 -13.35
C VAL A 4 -4.78 -6.02 -13.42
N THR A 5 -5.03 -6.72 -14.52
CA THR A 5 -6.08 -7.78 -14.60
C THR A 5 -5.45 -9.06 -15.14
N MET A 6 -5.64 -10.17 -14.43
CA MET A 6 -5.19 -11.50 -14.83
C MET A 6 -6.35 -12.30 -15.44
N SER A 7 -6.11 -13.06 -16.49
CA SER A 7 -7.05 -14.08 -16.99
C SER A 7 -6.25 -15.25 -17.58
N LEU A 8 -6.82 -16.46 -17.54
CA LEU A 8 -6.15 -17.69 -17.95
C LEU A 8 -6.91 -18.35 -19.11
N ILE A 9 -6.31 -18.36 -20.30
CA ILE A 9 -6.82 -19.07 -21.50
C ILE A 9 -6.20 -20.49 -21.54
N PRO A 10 -6.89 -21.54 -22.04
CA PRO A 10 -6.47 -22.91 -21.82
C PRO A 10 -5.36 -23.35 -22.80
N SER A 11 -4.17 -23.61 -22.27
CA SER A 11 -3.29 -24.77 -22.56
C SER A 11 -1.82 -24.54 -22.16
N HIS A 12 -1.43 -23.34 -21.75
CA HIS A 12 -0.11 -23.06 -21.17
C HIS A 12 -0.26 -22.11 -19.99
N TRP A 13 0.62 -22.23 -18.99
CA TRP A 13 0.69 -21.29 -17.87
C TRP A 13 1.00 -19.89 -18.44
N GLN A 14 -0.01 -19.02 -18.53
CA GLN A 14 0.11 -17.64 -18.97
C GLN A 14 -0.51 -16.74 -17.90
N VAL A 15 0.30 -15.84 -17.37
CA VAL A 15 -0.17 -14.69 -16.58
C VAL A 15 -0.56 -13.61 -17.58
N LEU A 16 -1.78 -13.07 -17.51
CA LEU A 16 -2.15 -11.86 -18.25
C LEU A 16 -1.96 -10.66 -17.33
N ILE A 17 -1.36 -9.58 -17.81
CA ILE A 17 -1.29 -8.29 -17.09
C ILE A 17 -2.00 -7.27 -17.99
N HIS A 18 -3.27 -6.97 -17.73
CA HIS A 18 -3.80 -5.73 -18.30
C HIS A 18 -3.11 -4.54 -17.65
N PHE A 19 -2.78 -3.52 -18.42
CA PHE A 19 -2.70 -2.16 -17.91
C PHE A 19 -3.96 -1.50 -18.47
N ILE A 20 -4.76 -0.82 -17.65
CA ILE A 20 -5.76 0.11 -18.18
C ILE A 20 -5.19 1.49 -17.99
N PHE A 21 -4.44 1.99 -18.97
CA PHE A 21 -4.41 3.41 -19.19
C PHE A 21 -5.68 3.76 -19.99
N SER A 22 -6.64 4.43 -19.36
CA SER A 22 -7.65 5.16 -20.13
C SER A 22 -7.03 6.42 -20.72
N PHE A 23 -6.03 6.24 -21.57
CA PHE A 23 -5.64 7.18 -22.61
C PHE A 23 -5.24 6.31 -23.80
N ARG A 24 -6.11 6.24 -24.81
CA ARG A 24 -5.73 5.75 -26.13
C ARG A 24 -4.38 6.39 -26.48
N ARG A 25 -3.35 5.60 -26.77
CA ARG A 25 -2.11 6.13 -27.37
C ARG A 25 -2.47 6.78 -28.71
N THR A 26 -2.77 8.06 -28.66
CA THR A 26 -2.81 8.91 -29.84
C THR A 26 -1.38 9.01 -30.35
N ARG A 27 -1.19 8.92 -31.67
CA ARG A 27 0.10 9.27 -32.29
C ARG A 27 0.38 10.74 -31.94
N SER A 28 1.24 10.99 -30.97
CA SER A 28 1.57 12.33 -30.47
C SER A 28 2.97 12.72 -30.89
N LEU A 29 3.13 13.99 -31.26
CA LEU A 29 4.42 14.60 -31.49
C LEU A 29 5.00 15.07 -30.16
N ASN A 30 6.31 14.92 -29.97
CA ASN A 30 7.00 15.39 -28.77
C ASN A 30 7.07 16.92 -28.78
N ALA A 31 6.70 17.55 -27.68
CA ALA A 31 6.68 19.00 -27.53
C ALA A 31 7.23 19.38 -26.15
N PRO A 32 8.11 20.40 -26.06
CA PRO A 32 8.64 20.86 -24.78
C PRO A 32 7.56 21.59 -23.97
N SER A 33 7.36 21.19 -22.71
CA SER A 33 6.57 21.94 -21.72
C SER A 33 7.52 22.85 -20.92
N PRO A 34 7.16 24.10 -20.53
CA PRO A 34 5.84 24.73 -20.57
C PRO A 34 5.57 25.63 -21.80
N ILE A 35 6.45 25.60 -22.80
CA ILE A 35 6.39 26.53 -23.95
C ILE A 35 5.24 26.12 -24.88
N GLN A 36 4.22 26.97 -24.99
CA GLN A 36 3.02 26.67 -25.76
C GLN A 36 3.12 27.01 -27.25
N GLN A 37 4.25 27.57 -27.71
CA GLN A 37 4.51 27.91 -29.11
C GLN A 37 5.64 27.03 -29.66
N PHE A 38 5.43 26.46 -30.85
CA PHE A 38 6.35 25.52 -31.51
C PHE A 38 6.75 26.05 -32.88
N GLY A 39 7.92 26.68 -32.96
CA GLY A 39 8.38 27.32 -34.20
C GLY A 39 7.45 28.43 -34.70
N PRO A 40 7.53 28.83 -35.99
CA PRO A 40 6.77 29.95 -36.53
C PRO A 40 5.26 29.70 -36.68
N CYS A 41 4.82 28.43 -36.67
CA CYS A 41 3.44 28.06 -37.04
C CYS A 41 2.71 27.16 -36.02
N GLY A 42 3.38 26.60 -35.01
CA GLY A 42 2.77 25.66 -34.07
C GLY A 42 2.35 26.31 -32.75
N ARG A 43 1.20 25.92 -32.19
CA ARG A 43 0.76 26.33 -30.84
C ARG A 43 -0.16 25.26 -30.22
N ILE A 44 -0.11 25.09 -28.89
CA ILE A 44 -1.10 24.29 -28.15
C ILE A 44 -2.46 24.99 -28.19
N MET A 45 -3.53 24.28 -28.60
CA MET A 45 -4.90 24.78 -28.48
C MET A 45 -5.26 24.96 -27.00
N LYS A 46 -5.67 26.17 -26.59
CA LYS A 46 -6.16 26.44 -25.24
C LYS A 46 -7.55 25.84 -25.06
N ASN A 47 -7.64 24.54 -24.81
CA ASN A 47 -8.88 23.90 -24.37
C ASN A 47 -8.89 23.84 -22.84
N SER A 48 -9.77 24.62 -22.21
CA SER A 48 -9.93 24.67 -20.75
C SER A 48 -10.23 23.28 -20.14
N ALA A 49 -10.81 22.36 -20.92
CA ALA A 49 -11.12 21.00 -20.48
C ALA A 49 -9.92 20.02 -20.49
N MET A 50 -8.79 20.38 -21.12
CA MET A 50 -7.57 19.54 -21.16
C MET A 50 -6.46 20.01 -20.22
N VAL A 51 -6.70 21.09 -19.46
CA VAL A 51 -5.76 21.53 -18.42
C VAL A 51 -5.94 20.61 -17.22
N MET A 52 -5.18 19.52 -17.17
CA MET A 52 -4.96 18.82 -15.91
C MET A 52 -4.15 19.75 -15.01
N THR A 53 -4.78 20.33 -13.99
CA THR A 53 -4.09 21.06 -12.93
C THR A 53 -3.36 20.04 -12.05
N ILE A 54 -2.18 19.61 -12.50
CA ILE A 54 -1.28 18.82 -11.67
C ILE A 54 -0.68 19.79 -10.67
N GLN A 55 -1.05 19.67 -9.39
CA GLN A 55 -0.40 20.45 -8.34
C GLN A 55 1.07 20.05 -8.29
N ASP A 56 1.96 21.05 -8.18
CA ASP A 56 3.39 20.81 -8.06
C ASP A 56 3.65 19.97 -6.79
N PRO A 57 4.16 18.73 -6.93
CA PRO A 57 4.44 17.85 -5.80
C PRO A 57 5.38 18.48 -4.76
N ALA A 58 6.28 19.38 -5.18
CA ALA A 58 7.21 20.05 -4.27
C ALA A 58 6.56 21.15 -3.42
N SER A 59 5.36 21.62 -3.81
CA SER A 59 4.66 22.72 -3.13
C SER A 59 3.66 22.25 -2.06
N GLN A 60 3.52 20.94 -1.87
CA GLN A 60 2.49 20.40 -1.00
C GLN A 60 2.87 20.51 0.48
N ARG A 61 1.91 20.96 1.27
CA ARG A 61 2.04 21.09 2.73
C ARG A 61 0.94 20.31 3.43
N LEU A 62 1.30 19.73 4.57
CA LEU A 62 0.35 19.11 5.47
C LEU A 62 -0.55 20.18 6.07
N THR A 63 -1.84 19.91 6.15
CA THR A 63 -2.78 20.76 6.90
C THR A 63 -3.75 19.87 7.64
N TRP A 64 -3.86 20.09 8.94
CA TRP A 64 -4.77 19.37 9.81
C TRP A 64 -6.10 20.11 9.88
N TYR A 65 -7.18 19.51 9.38
CA TYR A 65 -8.52 20.07 9.56
C TYR A 65 -8.99 20.00 11.01
N LYS A 66 -8.44 19.05 11.77
CA LYS A 66 -8.61 18.88 13.22
C LYS A 66 -7.27 18.44 13.81
N PRO A 67 -6.92 18.85 15.03
CA PRO A 67 -5.70 18.38 15.68
C PRO A 67 -5.69 16.85 15.76
N PRO A 68 -4.60 16.19 15.33
CA PRO A 68 -4.49 14.73 15.41
C PRO A 68 -4.43 14.29 16.87
N LEU A 69 -5.19 13.26 17.24
CA LEU A 69 -5.26 12.73 18.60
C LEU A 69 -4.73 11.31 18.70
N THR A 70 -4.77 10.57 17.60
CA THR A 70 -4.38 9.16 17.53
C THR A 70 -3.14 8.99 16.66
N VAL A 71 -2.18 8.21 17.15
CA VAL A 71 -0.93 7.96 16.44
C VAL A 71 -0.61 6.47 16.44
N LEU A 72 -0.32 5.92 15.26
CA LEU A 72 0.22 4.58 15.12
C LEU A 72 1.75 4.65 15.12
N VAL A 73 2.39 3.93 16.04
CA VAL A 73 3.86 3.82 16.08
C VAL A 73 4.28 2.45 15.60
N ILE A 74 5.03 2.42 14.50
CA ILE A 74 5.59 1.20 13.90
C ILE A 74 7.09 1.18 14.16
N LYS A 75 7.61 0.10 14.73
CA LYS A 75 9.05 -0.09 14.92
C LYS A 75 9.59 -1.23 14.08
N LYS A 76 10.87 -1.16 13.72
CA LYS A 76 11.60 -2.30 13.15
C LYS A 76 11.58 -3.48 14.13
N VAL A 77 11.26 -4.65 13.60
CA VAL A 77 11.11 -5.89 14.39
C VAL A 77 12.49 -6.46 14.73
N ARG A 78 12.66 -6.95 15.97
CA ARG A 78 13.90 -7.60 16.47
C ARG A 78 15.17 -6.75 16.32
N ASP A 79 15.05 -5.43 16.36
CA ASP A 79 16.19 -4.51 16.32
C ASP A 79 16.36 -3.81 17.67
N ALA A 80 17.48 -4.08 18.34
CA ALA A 80 17.78 -3.52 19.65
C ALA A 80 18.01 -2.00 19.59
N SER A 81 18.51 -1.47 18.47
CA SER A 81 18.79 -0.04 18.31
C SER A 81 17.54 0.83 18.37
N VAL A 82 16.37 0.24 18.08
CA VAL A 82 15.09 0.96 18.02
C VAL A 82 14.35 0.97 19.35
N LEU A 83 14.75 0.13 20.31
CA LEU A 83 13.98 -0.07 21.55
C LEU A 83 13.94 1.19 22.43
N ASP A 84 15.10 1.78 22.73
CA ASP A 84 15.16 3.00 23.55
C ASP A 84 14.45 4.18 22.86
N PRO A 85 14.72 4.47 21.57
CA PRO A 85 13.97 5.47 20.79
C PRO A 85 12.46 5.24 20.80
N PHE A 86 12.01 4.00 20.63
CA PHE A 86 10.60 3.65 20.66
C PHE A 86 9.97 3.98 22.02
N VAL A 87 10.59 3.57 23.12
CA VAL A 87 10.06 3.85 24.46
C VAL A 87 10.06 5.36 24.77
N GLN A 88 11.11 6.09 24.36
CA GLN A 88 11.19 7.54 24.51
C GLN A 88 10.07 8.26 23.75
N LEU A 89 9.86 7.89 22.48
CA LEU A 89 8.82 8.45 21.64
C LEU A 89 7.43 8.19 22.23
N VAL A 90 7.12 6.92 22.53
CA VAL A 90 5.81 6.51 23.07
C VAL A 90 5.51 7.26 24.37
N LYS A 91 6.48 7.33 25.28
CA LYS A 91 6.32 8.04 26.55
C LYS A 91 6.00 9.52 26.32
N TRP A 92 6.77 10.18 25.45
CA TRP A 92 6.57 11.60 25.15
C TRP A 92 5.20 11.87 24.49
N LEU A 93 4.76 11.02 23.56
CA LEU A 93 3.45 11.14 22.91
C LEU A 93 2.30 11.04 23.93
N ILE A 94 2.41 10.14 24.90
CA ILE A 94 1.38 9.91 25.92
C ILE A 94 1.40 11.03 26.98
N GLU A 95 2.56 11.37 27.51
CA GLU A 95 2.68 12.29 28.66
C GLU A 95 2.60 13.76 28.24
N GLU A 96 3.36 14.16 27.21
CA GLU A 96 3.48 15.56 26.79
C GLU A 96 2.42 15.94 25.75
N LYS A 97 2.19 15.08 24.75
CA LYS A 97 1.22 15.35 23.67
C LYS A 97 -0.19 14.84 23.97
N ARG A 98 -0.37 14.04 25.04
CA ARG A 98 -1.67 13.46 25.45
C ARG A 98 -2.38 12.73 24.31
N MET A 99 -1.62 12.06 23.45
CA MET A 99 -2.15 11.31 22.32
C MET A 99 -2.46 9.86 22.70
N VAL A 100 -3.42 9.27 21.99
CA VAL A 100 -3.68 7.83 22.04
C VAL A 100 -2.70 7.13 21.10
N VAL A 101 -1.83 6.31 21.67
CA VAL A 101 -0.78 5.61 20.91
C VAL A 101 -1.21 4.18 20.61
N PHE A 102 -1.26 3.84 19.32
CA PHE A 102 -1.49 2.50 18.80
C PHE A 102 -0.19 1.81 18.47
N VAL A 103 -0.10 0.52 18.78
CA VAL A 103 1.02 -0.37 18.43
C VAL A 103 0.48 -1.73 18.01
N GLU A 104 1.26 -2.51 17.24
CA GLU A 104 0.89 -3.88 16.94
C GLU A 104 0.96 -4.74 18.21
N GLN A 105 0.05 -5.70 18.37
CA GLN A 105 0.00 -6.61 19.51
C GLN A 105 1.35 -7.34 19.73
N SER A 106 2.08 -7.64 18.65
CA SER A 106 3.40 -8.28 18.68
C SER A 106 4.43 -7.51 19.52
N VAL A 107 4.27 -6.18 19.65
CA VAL A 107 5.13 -5.31 20.46
C VAL A 107 4.97 -5.60 21.95
N MET A 108 3.77 -6.00 22.37
CA MET A 108 3.47 -6.33 23.77
C MET A 108 4.11 -7.64 24.22
N ASP A 109 4.44 -8.49 23.25
CA ASP A 109 5.04 -9.80 23.46
C ASP A 109 6.57 -9.77 23.23
N ASP A 110 7.16 -8.60 22.92
CA ASP A 110 8.59 -8.43 22.68
C ASP A 110 9.39 -8.53 24.01
N PRO A 111 10.19 -9.59 24.22
CA PRO A 111 10.90 -9.79 25.48
C PRO A 111 11.87 -8.66 25.83
N LEU A 112 12.45 -8.00 24.81
CA LEU A 112 13.41 -6.93 25.02
C LEU A 112 12.73 -5.66 25.53
N LEU A 113 11.48 -5.41 25.14
CA LEU A 113 10.67 -4.31 25.67
C LEU A 113 10.10 -4.62 27.05
N LEU A 114 9.66 -5.86 27.27
CA LEU A 114 9.09 -6.27 28.56
C LEU A 114 10.10 -6.14 29.71
N ASN A 115 11.38 -6.33 29.44
CA ASN A 115 12.45 -6.13 30.41
C ASN A 115 12.79 -4.64 30.65
N ASN A 116 12.25 -3.72 29.85
CA ASN A 116 12.52 -2.28 29.98
C ASN A 116 11.56 -1.65 30.99
N VAL A 117 12.12 -1.15 32.10
CA VAL A 117 11.35 -0.49 33.18
C VAL A 117 10.56 0.71 32.67
N LYS A 118 11.12 1.50 31.74
CA LYS A 118 10.44 2.68 31.17
C LYS A 118 9.23 2.27 30.33
N PHE A 119 9.30 1.14 29.64
CA PHE A 119 8.17 0.62 28.86
C PHE A 119 7.02 0.16 29.75
N SER A 120 7.33 -0.49 30.88
CA SER A 120 6.32 -0.98 31.84
C SER A 120 5.38 0.12 32.34
N ILE A 121 5.87 1.37 32.46
CA ILE A 121 5.09 2.53 32.91
C ILE A 121 4.04 2.96 31.87
N VAL A 122 4.35 2.81 30.59
CA VAL A 122 3.50 3.26 29.47
C VAL A 122 2.70 2.12 28.84
N LYS A 123 3.09 0.87 29.10
CA LYS A 123 2.52 -0.34 28.53
C LYS A 123 1.00 -0.39 28.63
N ASP A 124 0.45 -0.12 29.81
CA ASP A 124 -1.00 -0.22 30.07
C ASP A 124 -1.81 0.94 29.47
N LYS A 125 -1.13 1.97 28.94
CA LYS A 125 -1.75 3.13 28.26
C LYS A 125 -1.79 2.96 26.75
N LEU A 126 -1.14 1.93 26.20
CA LEU A 126 -1.09 1.66 24.77
C LEU A 126 -2.37 0.99 24.29
N MET A 127 -2.82 1.38 23.10
CA MET A 127 -3.82 0.65 22.35
C MET A 127 -3.13 -0.36 21.43
N THR A 128 -3.68 -1.57 21.33
CA THR A 128 -3.12 -2.61 20.48
C THR A 128 -4.07 -3.01 19.37
N PHE A 129 -3.51 -3.48 18.27
CA PHE A 129 -4.27 -4.09 17.18
C PHE A 129 -3.55 -5.35 16.67
N ARG A 130 -4.29 -6.23 16.00
CA ARG A 130 -3.78 -7.42 15.33
C ARG A 130 -3.99 -7.30 13.84
N ASP A 131 -2.90 -7.41 13.09
CA ASP A 131 -2.93 -7.45 11.63
C ASP A 131 -3.87 -8.57 11.12
N GLY A 132 -4.62 -8.26 10.07
CA GLY A 132 -5.61 -9.14 9.45
C GLY A 132 -6.88 -9.41 10.27
N LYS A 133 -7.01 -8.87 11.49
CA LYS A 133 -8.19 -9.05 12.34
C LYS A 133 -8.87 -7.74 12.70
N ASP A 134 -8.09 -6.74 13.08
CA ASP A 134 -8.60 -5.46 13.55
C ASP A 134 -8.50 -4.42 12.41
N ASP A 135 -9.58 -3.70 12.15
CA ASP A 135 -9.59 -2.62 11.16
C ASP A 135 -9.10 -1.32 11.81
N LEU A 136 -8.04 -0.73 11.24
CA LEU A 136 -7.44 0.54 11.65
C LEU A 136 -7.95 1.74 10.84
N THR A 137 -8.76 1.50 9.81
CA THR A 137 -9.33 2.56 8.96
C THR A 137 -10.10 3.55 9.84
N ASP A 138 -9.86 4.84 9.61
CA ASP A 138 -10.45 5.97 10.34
C ASP A 138 -10.19 6.03 11.86
N LYS A 139 -9.29 5.18 12.39
CA LYS A 139 -8.88 5.21 13.81
C LYS A 139 -7.54 5.87 14.06
N ILE A 140 -6.77 6.11 13.01
CA ILE A 140 -5.39 6.58 13.06
C ILE A 140 -5.30 7.91 12.29
N ASP A 141 -4.94 8.98 12.99
CA ASP A 141 -4.76 10.30 12.38
C ASP A 141 -3.36 10.49 11.81
N PHE A 142 -2.36 9.84 12.42
CA PHE A 142 -0.95 10.04 12.11
C PHE A 142 -0.14 8.74 12.31
N ILE A 143 0.89 8.53 11.50
CA ILE A 143 1.76 7.34 11.58
C ILE A 143 3.20 7.80 11.81
N ILE A 144 3.87 7.20 12.80
CA ILE A 144 5.31 7.36 13.02
C ILE A 144 5.99 6.00 12.83
N CYS A 145 6.96 5.95 11.93
CA CYS A 145 7.79 4.79 11.66
C CYS A 145 9.19 4.99 12.28
N LEU A 146 9.68 3.99 13.02
CA LEU A 146 11.02 3.94 13.58
C LEU A 146 11.78 2.76 12.96
N GLY A 147 12.63 3.04 11.98
CA GLY A 147 13.45 2.04 11.31
C GLY A 147 13.83 2.45 9.89
N GLY A 148 13.98 1.46 9.01
CA GLY A 148 14.24 1.70 7.58
C GLY A 148 12.96 1.66 6.74
N ASP A 149 13.15 1.63 5.42
CA ASP A 149 12.08 1.62 4.41
C ASP A 149 11.01 0.52 4.63
N GLY A 150 11.41 -0.64 5.17
CA GLY A 150 10.50 -1.74 5.48
C GLY A 150 9.36 -1.38 6.45
N THR A 151 9.59 -0.42 7.37
CA THR A 151 8.53 0.06 8.27
C THR A 151 7.47 0.85 7.53
N LEU A 152 7.87 1.62 6.52
CA LEU A 152 6.96 2.38 5.66
C LEU A 152 6.21 1.45 4.69
N LEU A 153 6.86 0.40 4.18
CA LEU A 153 6.19 -0.65 3.41
C LEU A 153 5.10 -1.34 4.22
N TYR A 154 5.38 -1.63 5.50
CA TYR A 154 4.39 -2.21 6.40
C TYR A 154 3.23 -1.24 6.67
N ALA A 155 3.50 0.06 6.86
CA ALA A 155 2.42 1.06 6.94
C ALA A 155 1.56 1.06 5.68
N SER A 156 2.16 1.02 4.49
CA SER A 156 1.41 0.93 3.23
C SER A 156 0.56 -0.34 3.13
N LEU A 157 1.02 -1.45 3.72
CA LEU A 157 0.27 -2.71 3.75
C LEU A 157 -0.98 -2.58 4.64
N LEU A 158 -0.84 -1.99 5.83
CA LEU A 158 -1.95 -1.81 6.79
C LEU A 158 -3.07 -0.93 6.23
N PHE A 159 -2.74 0.07 5.39
CA PHE A 159 -3.69 1.05 4.87
C PHE A 159 -3.93 0.88 3.35
N GLN A 160 -4.79 -0.07 2.98
CA GLN A 160 -5.12 -0.39 1.57
C GLN A 160 -6.09 0.61 0.89
N GLN A 161 -6.48 1.69 1.58
CA GLN A 161 -7.32 2.75 1.04
C GLN A 161 -6.66 4.12 1.27
N SER A 162 -7.22 4.96 2.13
CA SER A 162 -6.59 6.21 2.57
C SER A 162 -5.46 5.90 3.55
N VAL A 163 -4.31 6.55 3.37
CA VAL A 163 -3.15 6.40 4.27
C VAL A 163 -3.02 7.70 5.06
N PRO A 164 -3.04 7.67 6.40
CA PRO A 164 -2.69 8.82 7.22
C PRO A 164 -1.28 9.34 6.90
N PRO A 165 -0.97 10.63 7.16
CA PRO A 165 0.38 11.15 6.99
C PRO A 165 1.40 10.30 7.74
N VAL A 166 2.49 9.94 7.05
CA VAL A 166 3.55 9.06 7.59
C VAL A 166 4.82 9.88 7.81
N MET A 167 5.30 9.89 9.05
CA MET A 167 6.61 10.42 9.42
C MET A 167 7.54 9.24 9.72
N ALA A 168 8.71 9.19 9.07
CA ALA A 168 9.60 8.04 9.16
C ALA A 168 11.01 8.44 9.59
N PHE A 169 11.43 7.92 10.74
CA PHE A 169 12.75 8.12 11.33
C PHE A 169 13.69 6.97 11.02
N HIS A 170 14.90 7.27 10.54
CA HIS A 170 15.97 6.28 10.47
C HIS A 170 16.77 6.24 11.78
N LEU A 171 17.22 5.05 12.17
CA LEU A 171 17.99 4.79 13.40
C LEU A 171 19.31 4.07 13.09
N GLY A 172 20.08 4.67 12.18
CA GLY A 172 21.28 4.07 11.59
C GLY A 172 21.55 4.68 10.22
N SER A 173 21.98 3.83 9.27
CA SER A 173 22.19 4.25 7.87
C SER A 173 20.94 4.90 7.28
N LEU A 174 21.14 6.03 6.59
CA LEU A 174 20.07 6.77 5.92
C LEU A 174 19.36 5.88 4.88
N GLY A 175 18.05 5.70 5.06
CA GLY A 175 17.17 5.05 4.09
C GLY A 175 16.63 6.04 3.05
N PHE A 176 16.12 5.55 1.92
CA PHE A 176 15.59 6.42 0.85
C PHE A 176 14.23 7.03 1.22
N LEU A 177 13.44 6.34 2.05
CA LEU A 177 12.07 6.74 2.42
C LEU A 177 11.96 7.33 3.84
N THR A 178 13.06 7.36 4.60
CA THR A 178 13.14 7.80 6.01
C THR A 178 14.00 9.05 6.13
N PRO A 179 13.45 10.26 5.88
CA PRO A 179 14.24 11.48 5.80
C PRO A 179 14.59 12.10 7.15
N PHE A 180 13.99 11.62 8.25
CA PHE A 180 14.16 12.21 9.57
C PHE A 180 15.16 11.41 10.41
N GLU A 181 16.10 12.11 11.03
CA GLU A 181 16.93 11.52 12.09
C GLU A 181 16.18 11.59 13.41
N PHE A 182 16.33 10.57 14.25
CA PHE A 182 15.62 10.51 15.54
C PHE A 182 16.15 11.52 16.57
N GLU A 183 17.31 12.12 16.34
CA GLU A 183 17.82 13.20 17.16
C GLU A 183 16.85 14.40 17.12
N ASN A 184 16.51 14.96 18.29
CA ASN A 184 15.53 16.03 18.43
C ASN A 184 14.13 15.72 17.84
N PHE A 185 13.68 14.46 17.91
CA PHE A 185 12.37 14.05 17.40
C PHE A 185 11.21 14.90 17.99
N GLN A 186 11.32 15.42 19.21
CA GLN A 186 10.25 16.19 19.85
C GLN A 186 9.89 17.46 19.06
N GLU A 187 10.90 18.19 18.57
CA GLU A 187 10.70 19.39 17.76
C GLU A 187 10.10 19.02 16.40
N GLN A 188 10.71 18.02 15.74
CA GLN A 188 10.27 17.58 14.42
C GLN A 188 8.83 17.07 14.42
N VAL A 189 8.46 16.24 15.40
CA VAL A 189 7.08 15.75 15.56
C VAL A 189 6.15 16.92 15.88
N THR A 190 6.55 17.86 16.74
CA THR A 190 5.72 19.05 17.04
C THR A 190 5.43 19.88 15.78
N ASN A 191 6.44 20.16 14.96
CA ASN A 191 6.26 20.88 13.70
C ASN A 191 5.28 20.18 12.75
N VAL A 192 5.32 18.85 12.69
CA VAL A 192 4.37 18.05 11.90
C VAL A 192 2.96 18.14 12.47
N LEU A 193 2.78 18.00 13.77
CA LEU A 193 1.47 18.07 14.44
C LEU A 193 0.82 19.47 14.32
N GLU A 194 1.63 20.52 14.24
CA GLU A 194 1.17 21.91 14.02
C GLU A 194 0.86 22.22 12.55
N GLY A 195 1.16 21.30 11.63
CA GLY A 195 0.89 21.47 10.19
C GLY A 195 1.97 22.26 9.44
N HIS A 196 3.17 22.39 10.01
CA HIS A 196 4.31 23.09 9.40
C HIS A 196 5.24 22.15 8.61
N ALA A 197 4.70 21.06 8.06
CA ALA A 197 5.47 20.04 7.33
C ALA A 197 5.18 20.06 5.82
N ALA A 198 6.25 19.93 5.02
CA ALA A 198 6.13 19.61 3.61
C ALA A 198 5.71 18.14 3.42
N LEU A 199 4.92 17.86 2.39
CA LEU A 199 4.47 16.50 2.06
C LEU A 199 5.00 16.08 0.70
N THR A 200 5.52 14.85 0.64
CA THR A 200 5.84 14.18 -0.61
C THR A 200 4.82 13.10 -0.88
N LEU A 201 3.96 13.29 -1.89
CA LEU A 201 3.04 12.23 -2.31
C LEU A 201 3.78 11.15 -3.09
N ARG A 202 3.72 9.91 -2.59
CA ARG A 202 4.23 8.74 -3.30
C ARG A 202 3.08 7.98 -3.95
N SER A 203 3.24 7.67 -5.22
CA SER A 203 2.29 6.84 -5.96
C SER A 203 2.30 5.41 -5.41
N ARG A 204 1.19 4.68 -5.61
CA ARG A 204 1.09 3.24 -5.34
C ARG A 204 0.55 2.51 -6.57
N LEU A 205 1.07 1.31 -6.81
CA LEU A 205 0.55 0.37 -7.81
C LEU A 205 -0.71 -0.29 -7.27
N ARG A 206 -1.74 -0.42 -8.10
CA ARG A 206 -2.91 -1.23 -7.78
C ARG A 206 -2.78 -2.58 -8.50
N CYS A 207 -2.66 -3.64 -7.72
CA CYS A 207 -2.54 -5.01 -8.19
C CYS A 207 -3.86 -5.74 -7.95
N ILE A 208 -4.47 -6.30 -9.01
CA ILE A 208 -5.64 -7.17 -8.87
C ILE A 208 -5.24 -8.56 -9.36
N ILE A 209 -5.31 -9.52 -8.45
CA ILE A 209 -4.97 -10.91 -8.70
C ILE A 209 -6.28 -11.64 -9.01
N MET A 210 -6.35 -12.22 -10.21
CA MET A 210 -7.49 -13.03 -10.64
C MET A 210 -7.02 -14.47 -10.83
N ARG A 211 -7.72 -15.43 -10.23
CA ARG A 211 -7.40 -16.86 -10.33
C ARG A 211 -8.38 -17.56 -11.25
N LYS A 212 -7.88 -18.53 -12.04
CA LYS A 212 -8.73 -19.35 -12.93
C LYS A 212 -9.74 -20.15 -12.12
N GLY A 213 -11.03 -19.94 -12.40
CA GLY A 213 -12.15 -20.64 -11.75
C GLY A 213 -13.15 -19.73 -11.03
N GLU A 214 -12.84 -18.44 -10.85
CA GLU A 214 -13.71 -17.48 -10.13
C GLU A 214 -14.79 -16.84 -11.03
N GLU A 215 -14.61 -16.85 -12.35
CA GLU A 215 -15.54 -16.24 -13.31
C GLU A 215 -16.84 -17.05 -13.55
N ALA A 216 -16.85 -18.36 -13.29
CA ALA A 216 -17.87 -19.26 -13.84
C ALA A 216 -19.20 -19.34 -13.07
N ARG A 217 -19.38 -18.63 -11.94
CA ARG A 217 -20.63 -18.75 -11.12
C ARG A 217 -21.34 -17.43 -10.81
N GLY A 218 -20.72 -16.28 -11.08
CA GLY A 218 -21.34 -14.96 -10.79
C GLY A 218 -22.47 -14.55 -11.74
N SER A 219 -22.58 -15.17 -12.92
CA SER A 219 -23.53 -14.77 -13.97
C SER A 219 -24.83 -15.59 -14.00
N LEU A 220 -25.06 -16.52 -13.05
CA LEU A 220 -26.22 -17.42 -13.07
C LEU A 220 -27.27 -17.16 -11.97
N LEU A 221 -27.14 -16.09 -11.18
CA LEU A 221 -28.11 -15.77 -10.11
C LEU A 221 -29.12 -14.66 -10.46
N SER A 222 -29.14 -14.17 -11.69
CA SER A 222 -30.19 -13.26 -12.18
C SER A 222 -31.07 -13.96 -13.21
N GLY A 223 -31.96 -14.85 -12.77
CA GLY A 223 -33.03 -15.37 -13.62
C GLY A 223 -33.82 -16.54 -13.02
N GLY A 224 -35.06 -16.27 -12.62
CA GLY A 224 -36.15 -17.25 -12.70
C GLY A 224 -36.56 -17.98 -11.43
N SER A 225 -37.71 -17.58 -10.89
CA SER A 225 -38.53 -18.29 -9.90
C SER A 225 -39.10 -19.59 -10.47
N SER A 226 -39.08 -20.71 -9.72
CA SER A 226 -40.25 -21.58 -9.49
C SER A 226 -39.90 -22.82 -8.65
N SER A 227 -40.89 -23.22 -7.86
CA SER A 227 -41.01 -24.31 -6.90
C SER A 227 -40.85 -25.74 -7.45
N SER A 228 -40.31 -26.66 -6.65
CA SER A 228 -41.00 -27.91 -6.27
C SER A 228 -40.21 -28.75 -5.24
N SER A 229 -40.98 -29.28 -4.30
CA SER A 229 -40.69 -30.19 -3.19
C SER A 229 -40.13 -31.55 -3.63
N GLY A 230 -39.33 -32.21 -2.77
CA GLY A 230 -38.98 -33.63 -2.92
C GLY A 230 -37.88 -34.11 -1.97
N SER A 231 -38.27 -34.85 -0.94
CA SER A 231 -37.49 -35.51 0.11
C SER A 231 -36.54 -36.61 -0.39
N GLY A 232 -35.38 -36.79 0.27
CA GLY A 232 -34.55 -37.99 0.09
C GLY A 232 -33.17 -37.91 0.76
N SER A 233 -32.99 -38.68 1.83
CA SER A 233 -31.79 -38.91 2.63
C SER A 233 -30.56 -39.41 1.85
N SER A 234 -29.36 -38.91 2.19
CA SER A 234 -28.16 -39.74 2.45
C SER A 234 -26.97 -38.92 2.89
N ALA A 235 -26.33 -39.39 3.95
CA ALA A 235 -25.12 -38.84 4.55
C ALA A 235 -23.91 -39.03 3.62
N THR A 236 -23.25 -37.94 3.24
CA THR A 236 -21.89 -37.97 2.70
C THR A 236 -21.08 -36.79 3.25
N LYS A 237 -19.94 -37.14 3.85
CA LYS A 237 -18.86 -36.31 4.38
C LYS A 237 -18.77 -34.91 3.74
N ALA A 238 -19.01 -33.88 4.55
CA ALA A 238 -18.75 -32.49 4.21
C ALA A 238 -17.25 -32.22 4.15
N GLN A 239 -16.65 -32.45 2.98
CA GLN A 239 -15.41 -31.81 2.60
C GLN A 239 -15.74 -30.33 2.38
N GLN A 240 -15.25 -29.45 3.25
CA GLN A 240 -15.31 -27.99 3.07
C GLN A 240 -14.58 -27.64 1.76
N ARG A 241 -15.32 -27.63 0.64
CA ARG A 241 -14.87 -27.02 -0.61
C ARG A 241 -14.87 -25.52 -0.37
N GLN A 242 -13.69 -24.96 -0.12
CA GLN A 242 -13.49 -23.52 -0.16
C GLN A 242 -14.00 -23.03 -1.53
N GLY A 243 -15.01 -22.15 -1.51
CA GLY A 243 -15.53 -21.53 -2.72
C GLY A 243 -14.44 -20.72 -3.44
N PRO A 244 -14.68 -20.30 -4.68
CA PRO A 244 -13.78 -19.37 -5.38
C PRO A 244 -13.52 -18.16 -4.48
N SER A 245 -12.25 -17.87 -4.21
CA SER A 245 -11.86 -16.66 -3.49
C SER A 245 -12.33 -15.43 -4.25
N PRO A 246 -12.62 -14.30 -3.60
CA PRO A 246 -12.77 -13.05 -4.32
C PRO A 246 -11.41 -12.61 -4.90
N PRO A 247 -11.39 -11.86 -6.02
CA PRO A 247 -10.15 -11.32 -6.56
C PRO A 247 -9.46 -10.45 -5.52
N THR A 248 -8.16 -10.68 -5.32
CA THR A 248 -7.38 -9.93 -4.32
C THR A 248 -6.96 -8.60 -4.92
N ASN A 249 -7.40 -7.49 -4.32
CA ASN A 249 -7.06 -6.13 -4.75
C ASN A 249 -6.11 -5.50 -3.71
N LEU A 250 -4.88 -5.19 -4.12
CA LEU A 250 -3.80 -4.70 -3.26
C LEU A 250 -3.22 -3.39 -3.80
N LEU A 251 -2.85 -2.50 -2.90
CA LEU A 251 -2.05 -1.31 -3.16
C LEU A 251 -0.62 -1.55 -2.69
N VAL A 252 0.33 -1.36 -3.60
CA VAL A 252 1.76 -1.68 -3.42
C VAL A 252 2.58 -0.42 -3.63
N LEU A 253 3.52 -0.14 -2.71
CA LEU A 253 4.31 1.08 -2.74
C LEU A 253 5.55 1.00 -3.65
N ASN A 254 6.33 -0.09 -3.55
CA ASN A 254 7.58 -0.22 -4.29
C ASN A 254 7.38 -1.00 -5.58
N GLU A 255 7.34 -2.33 -5.48
CA GLU A 255 7.22 -3.21 -6.62
C GLU A 255 6.33 -4.43 -6.36
N VAL A 256 5.78 -4.94 -7.46
CA VAL A 256 5.15 -6.25 -7.53
C VAL A 256 6.15 -7.22 -8.17
N VAL A 257 6.46 -8.29 -7.47
CA VAL A 257 7.32 -9.37 -7.95
C VAL A 257 6.46 -10.59 -8.25
N ILE A 258 6.65 -11.15 -9.45
CA ILE A 258 6.09 -12.43 -9.87
C ILE A 258 7.28 -13.35 -10.09
N ASP A 259 7.38 -14.42 -9.33
CA ASP A 259 8.49 -15.37 -9.43
C ASP A 259 8.00 -16.83 -9.57
N ARG A 260 8.90 -17.70 -10.04
CA ARG A 260 8.64 -19.14 -10.18
C ARG A 260 8.50 -19.89 -8.85
N GLY A 261 8.73 -19.23 -7.72
CA GLY A 261 8.74 -19.83 -6.40
C GLY A 261 9.78 -20.95 -6.30
N PRO A 262 9.46 -22.07 -5.62
CA PRO A 262 10.37 -23.20 -5.46
C PRO A 262 10.51 -24.06 -6.73
N SER A 263 9.78 -23.75 -7.81
CA SER A 263 9.80 -24.55 -9.04
C SER A 263 11.21 -24.56 -9.64
N PRO A 264 11.79 -25.72 -9.98
CA PRO A 264 13.08 -25.79 -10.66
C PRO A 264 12.99 -25.36 -12.15
N TYR A 265 11.77 -25.21 -12.68
CA TYR A 265 11.52 -24.81 -14.06
C TYR A 265 11.33 -23.29 -14.18
N LEU A 266 11.78 -22.73 -15.30
CA LEU A 266 11.54 -21.32 -15.64
C LEU A 266 10.04 -21.04 -15.71
N SER A 267 9.65 -19.89 -15.15
CA SER A 267 8.30 -19.35 -15.35
C SER A 267 8.15 -18.87 -16.78
N ASN A 268 6.96 -19.05 -17.36
CA ASN A 268 6.59 -18.44 -18.63
C ASN A 268 5.50 -17.38 -18.35
N ILE A 269 5.83 -16.12 -18.58
CA ILE A 269 5.00 -14.97 -18.20
C ILE A 269 4.70 -14.15 -19.44
N ASP A 270 3.43 -14.06 -19.80
CA ASP A 270 3.01 -13.20 -20.89
C ASP A 270 2.71 -11.79 -20.40
N LEU A 271 3.21 -10.80 -21.13
CA LEU A 271 3.02 -9.41 -20.79
C LEU A 271 2.08 -8.79 -21.80
N PHE A 272 1.02 -8.19 -21.27
CA PHE A 272 0.08 -7.41 -22.05
C PHE A 272 0.18 -5.96 -21.58
N LEU A 273 -0.12 -5.02 -22.47
CA LEU A 273 -0.24 -3.58 -22.17
C LEU A 273 -1.45 -3.08 -22.92
N ASP A 274 -2.41 -2.49 -22.21
CA ASP A 274 -3.69 -2.02 -22.79
C ASP A 274 -4.39 -3.11 -23.64
N GLY A 275 -4.36 -4.35 -23.15
CA GLY A 275 -4.96 -5.52 -23.82
C GLY A 275 -4.17 -6.07 -25.02
N LYS A 276 -3.05 -5.44 -25.39
CA LYS A 276 -2.19 -5.91 -26.47
C LYS A 276 -1.05 -6.76 -25.91
N HIS A 277 -0.83 -7.95 -26.46
CA HIS A 277 0.35 -8.76 -26.16
C HIS A 277 1.62 -8.00 -26.56
N ILE A 278 2.56 -7.94 -25.65
CA ILE A 278 3.85 -7.26 -25.83
C ILE A 278 4.96 -8.28 -26.02
N THR A 279 5.10 -9.22 -25.08
CA THR A 279 6.14 -10.23 -25.12
C THR A 279 5.82 -11.36 -24.14
N SER A 280 6.50 -12.49 -24.34
CA SER A 280 6.51 -13.62 -23.41
C SER A 280 7.91 -13.72 -22.80
N VAL A 281 7.97 -13.71 -21.47
CA VAL A 281 9.22 -13.76 -20.70
C VAL A 281 9.37 -15.15 -20.11
N GLN A 282 10.50 -15.80 -20.42
CA GLN A 282 10.91 -17.02 -19.74
C GLN A 282 12.07 -16.71 -18.79
N GLY A 283 11.91 -17.02 -17.52
CA GLY A 283 12.92 -16.67 -16.51
C GLY A 283 12.51 -17.03 -15.09
N ASP A 284 13.30 -16.56 -14.13
CA ASP A 284 12.99 -16.69 -12.70
C ASP A 284 11.74 -15.90 -12.31
N GLY A 285 11.49 -14.77 -12.95
CA GLY A 285 10.34 -13.93 -12.65
C GLY A 285 10.34 -12.59 -13.39
N LYS A 286 9.41 -11.72 -12.98
CA LYS A 286 9.26 -10.35 -13.46
C LYS A 286 8.95 -9.40 -12.31
N ILE A 287 9.57 -8.22 -12.36
CA ILE A 287 9.35 -7.14 -11.40
C ILE A 287 8.65 -5.97 -12.12
N VAL A 288 7.62 -5.42 -11.49
CA VAL A 288 6.97 -4.17 -11.89
C VAL A 288 7.09 -3.20 -10.73
N GLY A 289 8.00 -2.24 -10.83
CA GLY A 289 8.27 -1.24 -9.81
C GLY A 289 7.77 0.15 -10.18
N LEU A 290 7.61 1.01 -9.18
CA LEU A 290 7.53 2.45 -9.37
C LEU A 290 8.94 3.02 -9.42
N GLU A 291 9.22 3.79 -10.47
CA GLU A 291 10.45 4.58 -10.51
C GLU A 291 10.28 5.76 -9.56
N HIS A 292 11.11 5.81 -8.52
CA HIS A 292 11.16 6.96 -7.63
C HIS A 292 12.05 8.03 -8.27
N PRO A 293 11.58 9.27 -8.45
CA PRO A 293 12.41 10.37 -8.91
C PRO A 293 13.47 10.77 -7.88
#